data_AF-A0A2N2YTK0-F1
#
_entry.id   AF-A0A2N2YTK0-F1
#
_cell.length_a   1.000
_cell.length_b   1.000
_cell.length_c   1.000
_cell.angle_alpha   90.00
_cell.angle_beta   90.00
_cell.angle_gamma   90.00
#
_symmetry.space_group_name_H-M   'P 1'
#
loop_
_entity.id
_entity.type
_entity.pdbx_description
1 polymer ?
#
loop_
_entity_poly.entity_id
_entity_poly.type
_entity_poly.pdbx_seq_one_letter_code
_entity_poly.pdbx_strand_id
1 'polypeptide(L)'
;IKYRKGFEADPKFLEIWENLKKKTTYRVDYKTDELITLSAKAIKDLHEIKAPSIRSTKVQISMTDEGVDTMYAGDKVESYGGYSWKIPDVLGYIQSKTELTRSTIQEILSKTDRIGDILINPQLFLDLSTQAIKRTLYDLMIDGIKYQKIGGSEYEMALFEAQELEVYLNDFSFKVSDTSKTIFEEFMPLDSGVESKFAQDCETSDQIKFYFKLPNWFKIPTPIGNYNPDWALVFEDDNKIYFVAETKDTGTPQVVLSKLSGDEQMKIKCGKAHFNEFEDLEYKVVNKVGQLIE
;
A
#
# COMPACT_ATOMS: atom_id res chain seq x y z
N ILE A 1 -3.54 -2.26 25.57
CA ILE A 1 -4.29 -1.30 24.73
C ILE A 1 -5.77 -1.68 24.82
N LYS A 2 -6.67 -0.74 25.09
CA LYS A 2 -8.11 -1.00 25.31
C LYS A 2 -8.98 0.12 24.76
N TYR A 3 -10.18 -0.22 24.30
CA TYR A 3 -11.20 0.77 23.99
C TYR A 3 -11.81 1.37 25.28
N ARG A 4 -12.14 2.65 25.23
CA ARG A 4 -12.77 3.42 26.30
C ARG A 4 -14.20 2.95 26.47
N LYS A 5 -14.59 2.51 27.67
CA LYS A 5 -15.96 2.09 27.96
C LYS A 5 -16.99 3.16 27.56
N GLY A 6 -18.03 2.76 26.82
CA GLY A 6 -19.15 3.63 26.44
C GLY A 6 -18.88 4.49 25.21
N PHE A 7 -17.79 4.27 24.46
CA PHE A 7 -17.55 4.95 23.18
C PHE A 7 -18.61 4.62 22.13
N GLU A 8 -19.23 3.45 22.23
CA GLU A 8 -20.29 2.97 21.34
C GLU A 8 -21.56 3.83 21.41
N ALA A 9 -21.73 4.56 22.52
CA ALA A 9 -22.85 5.49 22.73
C ALA A 9 -22.42 6.97 22.62
N ASP A 10 -21.15 7.25 22.30
CA ASP A 10 -20.66 8.62 22.14
C ASP A 10 -21.24 9.23 20.85
N PRO A 11 -22.01 10.34 20.93
CA PRO A 11 -22.62 10.96 19.76
C PRO A 11 -21.59 11.33 18.69
N LYS A 12 -20.38 11.77 19.07
CA LYS A 12 -19.36 12.18 18.11
C LYS A 12 -18.82 10.99 17.32
N PHE A 13 -18.68 9.84 17.98
CA PHE A 13 -18.28 8.60 17.32
C PHE A 13 -19.39 8.10 16.40
N LEU A 14 -20.63 8.06 16.89
CA LEU A 14 -21.77 7.57 16.11
C LEU A 14 -21.99 8.38 14.84
N GLU A 15 -21.88 9.71 14.91
CA GLU A 15 -22.02 10.60 13.75
C GLU A 15 -21.06 10.24 12.61
N ILE A 16 -19.77 10.05 12.89
CA ILE A 16 -18.80 9.67 11.85
C ILE A 16 -18.95 8.20 11.45
N TRP A 17 -19.25 7.32 12.41
CA TRP A 17 -19.36 5.90 12.16
C TRP A 17 -20.53 5.55 11.25
N GLU A 18 -21.68 6.22 11.39
CA GLU A 18 -22.85 6.01 10.53
C GLU A 18 -22.56 6.31 9.04
N ASN A 19 -21.68 7.28 8.79
CA ASN A 19 -21.22 7.57 7.44
C ASN A 19 -20.18 6.55 6.97
N LEU A 20 -19.26 6.14 7.85
CA LEU A 20 -18.10 5.31 7.52
C LEU A 20 -18.39 3.80 7.41
N LYS A 21 -19.37 3.29 8.15
CA LYS A 21 -19.59 1.83 8.33
C LYS A 21 -20.09 1.11 7.08
N LYS A 22 -20.52 1.82 6.02
CA LYS A 22 -21.13 1.20 4.83
C LYS A 22 -20.06 0.46 4.03
N LYS A 23 -20.27 -0.83 3.78
CA LYS A 23 -19.33 -1.62 2.96
C LYS A 23 -19.55 -1.34 1.48
N THR A 24 -18.47 -1.37 0.73
CA THR A 24 -18.49 -1.25 -0.73
C THR A 24 -17.86 -2.47 -1.38
N THR A 25 -18.28 -2.75 -2.60
CA THR A 25 -17.54 -3.61 -3.52
C THR A 25 -17.11 -2.78 -4.73
N TYR A 26 -16.21 -3.32 -5.55
CA TYR A 26 -15.73 -2.64 -6.73
C TYR A 26 -16.02 -3.42 -8.01
N ARG A 27 -16.11 -2.68 -9.11
CA ARG A 27 -16.00 -3.20 -10.47
C ARG A 27 -14.89 -2.45 -11.17
N VAL A 28 -14.16 -3.16 -12.02
CA VAL A 28 -13.10 -2.59 -12.83
C VAL A 28 -13.51 -2.60 -14.29
N ASP A 29 -13.18 -1.52 -15.01
CA ASP A 29 -13.33 -1.40 -16.45
C ASP A 29 -11.99 -1.02 -17.10
N TYR A 30 -11.43 -1.89 -17.94
CA TYR A 30 -10.22 -1.62 -18.72
C TYR A 30 -10.26 -2.35 -20.06
N LYS A 31 -9.47 -1.88 -21.03
CA LYS A 31 -9.38 -2.49 -22.36
C LYS A 31 -8.24 -3.48 -22.45
N THR A 32 -8.51 -4.68 -22.94
CA THR A 32 -7.48 -5.72 -23.13
C THR A 32 -6.38 -5.29 -24.11
N ASP A 33 -6.72 -4.56 -25.17
CA ASP A 33 -5.73 -4.06 -26.14
C ASP A 33 -4.74 -3.06 -25.51
N GLU A 34 -5.22 -2.27 -24.54
CA GLU A 34 -4.41 -1.32 -23.79
C GLU A 34 -3.47 -2.06 -22.84
N LEU A 35 -3.97 -3.08 -22.13
CA LEU A 35 -3.15 -3.98 -21.32
C LEU A 35 -2.03 -4.60 -22.16
N ILE A 36 -2.36 -5.14 -23.34
CA ILE A 36 -1.38 -5.76 -24.23
C ILE A 36 -0.28 -4.77 -24.62
N THR A 37 -0.67 -3.57 -25.03
CA THR A 37 0.25 -2.53 -25.50
C THR A 37 1.15 -2.02 -24.38
N LEU A 38 0.57 -1.70 -23.23
CA LEU A 38 1.31 -1.17 -22.08
C LEU A 38 2.22 -2.23 -21.45
N SER A 39 1.76 -3.48 -21.32
CA SER A 39 2.59 -4.57 -20.79
C SER A 39 3.75 -4.90 -21.73
N ALA A 40 3.52 -4.93 -23.05
CA ALA A 40 4.59 -5.15 -24.01
C ALA A 40 5.66 -4.04 -23.93
N LYS A 41 5.22 -2.77 -23.80
CA LYS A 41 6.12 -1.64 -23.57
C LYS A 41 6.90 -1.79 -22.25
N ALA A 42 6.23 -2.12 -21.15
CA ALA A 42 6.86 -2.29 -19.84
C ALA A 42 7.94 -3.40 -19.86
N ILE A 43 7.70 -4.51 -20.56
CA ILE A 43 8.69 -5.58 -20.74
C ILE A 43 9.84 -5.11 -21.62
N LYS A 44 9.57 -4.37 -22.69
CA LYS A 44 10.60 -3.83 -23.59
C LYS A 44 11.57 -2.89 -22.86
N ASP A 45 11.05 -2.11 -21.92
CA ASP A 45 11.79 -1.14 -21.11
C ASP A 45 12.55 -1.77 -19.92
N LEU A 46 12.43 -3.09 -19.71
CA LEU A 46 13.20 -3.79 -18.68
C LEU A 46 14.71 -3.67 -18.94
N HIS A 47 15.48 -3.65 -17.86
CA HIS A 47 16.93 -3.76 -17.94
C HIS A 47 17.36 -5.01 -18.73
N GLU A 48 18.55 -4.94 -19.31
CA GLU A 48 19.14 -6.07 -20.04
C GLU A 48 19.20 -7.31 -19.14
N ILE A 49 18.72 -8.43 -19.66
CA ILE A 49 18.77 -9.72 -18.97
C ILE A 49 20.14 -10.32 -19.18
N LYS A 50 20.89 -10.44 -18.09
CA LYS A 50 22.23 -11.01 -18.08
C LYS A 50 22.19 -12.50 -17.78
N ALA A 51 23.12 -13.23 -18.39
CA ALA A 51 23.36 -14.63 -18.06
C ALA A 51 23.74 -14.75 -16.57
N PRO A 52 23.32 -15.82 -15.88
CA PRO A 52 23.76 -16.09 -14.52
C PRO A 52 25.29 -16.05 -14.40
N SER A 53 25.78 -15.32 -13.39
CA SER A 53 27.21 -15.14 -13.15
C SER A 53 27.55 -15.30 -11.68
N ILE A 54 28.72 -15.86 -11.40
CA ILE A 54 29.30 -15.89 -10.06
C ILE A 54 30.21 -14.68 -9.93
N ARG A 55 29.93 -13.81 -8.95
CA ARG A 55 30.82 -12.73 -8.55
C ARG A 55 31.58 -13.13 -7.29
N SER A 56 32.90 -13.04 -7.34
CA SER A 56 33.79 -13.20 -6.19
C SER A 56 34.41 -11.84 -5.87
N THR A 57 34.07 -11.30 -4.70
CA THR A 57 34.65 -10.06 -4.19
C THR A 57 35.78 -10.40 -3.22
N LYS A 58 36.96 -9.85 -3.48
CA LYS A 58 38.13 -9.97 -2.62
C LYS A 58 38.30 -8.67 -1.84
N VAL A 59 38.39 -8.80 -0.53
CA VAL A 59 38.78 -7.71 0.36
C VAL A 59 40.11 -8.07 1.02
N GLN A 60 40.96 -7.07 1.19
CA GLN A 60 42.17 -7.16 1.98
C GLN A 60 41.85 -6.69 3.39
N ILE A 61 42.26 -7.47 4.38
CA ILE A 61 42.07 -7.14 5.79
C ILE A 61 43.38 -6.55 6.29
N SER A 62 43.32 -5.35 6.85
CA SER A 62 44.42 -4.72 7.58
C SER A 62 44.07 -4.71 9.06
N MET A 63 44.94 -5.24 9.91
CA MET A 63 44.78 -5.20 11.36
C MET A 63 45.81 -4.25 11.95
N THR A 64 45.32 -3.26 12.70
CA THR A 64 46.13 -2.24 13.38
C THR A 64 45.73 -2.16 14.85
N ASP A 65 46.52 -1.47 15.66
CA ASP A 65 46.21 -1.28 17.10
C ASP A 65 44.91 -0.46 17.32
N GLU A 66 44.45 0.28 16.31
CA GLU A 66 43.18 1.03 16.31
C GLU A 66 41.97 0.17 15.89
N GLY A 67 42.19 -1.02 15.33
CA GLY A 67 41.13 -1.95 14.93
C GLY A 67 41.40 -2.71 13.62
N VAL A 68 40.35 -3.39 13.15
CA VAL A 68 40.35 -4.13 11.88
C VAL A 68 39.71 -3.25 10.80
N ASP A 69 40.46 -3.01 9.73
CA ASP A 69 39.99 -2.31 8.54
C ASP A 69 39.93 -3.26 7.33
N THR A 70 39.00 -3.01 6.43
CA THR A 70 38.82 -3.81 5.20
C THR A 70 38.94 -2.91 3.98
N MET A 71 39.92 -3.18 3.13
CA MET A 71 40.10 -2.49 1.87
C MET A 71 39.64 -3.37 0.71
N TYR A 72 38.88 -2.80 -0.21
CA TYR A 72 38.49 -3.49 -1.43
C TYR A 72 39.73 -3.87 -2.25
N ALA A 73 39.87 -5.16 -2.59
CA ALA A 73 41.04 -5.69 -3.29
C ALA A 73 40.73 -6.19 -4.71
N GLY A 74 39.46 -6.34 -5.08
CA GLY A 74 39.03 -6.60 -6.46
C GLY A 74 37.77 -7.46 -6.59
N ASP A 75 37.20 -7.49 -7.79
CA ASP A 75 36.05 -8.31 -8.17
C ASP A 75 36.43 -9.21 -9.36
N LYS A 76 36.00 -10.47 -9.30
CA LYS A 76 36.01 -11.39 -10.44
C LYS A 76 34.58 -11.79 -10.75
N VAL A 77 34.15 -11.68 -12.01
CA VAL A 77 32.84 -12.15 -12.47
C VAL A 77 33.05 -13.24 -13.52
N GLU A 78 32.55 -14.44 -13.24
CA GLU A 78 32.52 -15.55 -14.20
C GLU A 78 31.07 -15.79 -14.64
N SER A 79 30.81 -15.61 -15.94
CA SER A 79 29.47 -15.82 -16.52
C SER A 79 29.36 -17.23 -17.09
N TYR A 80 28.28 -17.94 -16.77
CA TYR A 80 28.02 -19.29 -17.29
C TYR A 80 27.30 -19.20 -18.65
N GLY A 81 28.02 -18.80 -19.70
CA GLY A 81 27.45 -18.57 -21.04
C GLY A 81 27.23 -19.81 -21.90
N GLY A 82 27.75 -20.98 -21.49
CA GLY A 82 27.74 -22.21 -22.30
C GLY A 82 26.65 -23.24 -21.94
N TYR A 83 25.73 -22.91 -21.03
CA TYR A 83 24.69 -23.85 -20.59
C TYR A 83 23.43 -23.71 -21.45
N SER A 84 22.99 -24.81 -22.06
CA SER A 84 21.68 -24.87 -22.73
C SER A 84 20.59 -25.01 -21.68
N TRP A 85 19.84 -23.94 -21.43
CA TRP A 85 18.72 -23.97 -20.50
C TRP A 85 17.57 -24.84 -21.03
N LYS A 86 16.92 -25.60 -20.14
CA LYS A 86 15.60 -26.18 -20.43
C LYS A 86 14.57 -25.06 -20.31
N ILE A 87 13.92 -24.71 -21.42
CA ILE A 87 12.88 -23.69 -21.43
C ILE A 87 11.59 -24.29 -20.82
N PRO A 88 11.05 -23.73 -19.74
CA PRO A 88 9.80 -24.19 -19.15
C PRO A 88 8.58 -23.73 -19.96
N ASP A 89 7.37 -24.11 -19.54
CA ASP A 89 6.13 -23.54 -20.11
C ASP A 89 6.02 -22.05 -19.72
N VAL A 90 6.54 -21.18 -20.59
CA VAL A 90 6.57 -19.72 -20.41
C VAL A 90 5.17 -19.15 -20.19
N LEU A 91 4.21 -19.56 -21.03
CA LEU A 91 2.85 -19.04 -20.96
C LEU A 91 2.15 -19.57 -19.70
N GLY A 92 2.31 -20.85 -19.37
CA GLY A 92 1.74 -21.45 -18.17
C GLY A 92 2.27 -20.81 -16.89
N TYR A 93 3.56 -20.50 -16.85
CA TYR A 93 4.19 -19.81 -15.73
C TYR A 93 3.56 -18.43 -15.48
N ILE A 94 3.51 -17.59 -16.52
CA ILE A 94 2.96 -16.23 -16.42
C ILE A 94 1.45 -16.29 -16.12
N GLN A 95 0.72 -17.21 -16.75
CA GLN A 95 -0.71 -17.42 -16.48
C GLN A 95 -0.98 -17.74 -15.02
N SER A 96 -0.19 -18.64 -14.41
CA SER A 96 -0.36 -19.03 -13.00
C SER A 96 -0.21 -17.86 -12.01
N LYS A 97 0.48 -16.79 -12.42
CA LYS A 97 0.79 -15.62 -11.58
C LYS A 97 -0.03 -14.37 -11.92
N THR A 98 -0.68 -14.32 -13.08
CA THR A 98 -1.42 -13.16 -13.61
C THR A 98 -2.91 -13.43 -13.85
N GLU A 99 -3.32 -14.70 -13.90
CA GLU A 99 -4.66 -15.16 -14.26
C GLU A 99 -5.12 -14.75 -15.68
N LEU A 100 -4.22 -14.17 -16.50
CA LEU A 100 -4.49 -13.84 -17.88
C LEU A 100 -4.59 -15.09 -18.75
N THR A 101 -5.33 -14.98 -19.86
CA THR A 101 -5.40 -16.06 -20.84
C THR A 101 -4.08 -16.26 -21.57
N ARG A 102 -3.79 -17.49 -22.00
CA ARG A 102 -2.56 -17.81 -22.77
C ARG A 102 -2.45 -16.98 -24.06
N SER A 103 -3.57 -16.68 -24.72
CA SER A 103 -3.59 -15.84 -25.93
C SER A 103 -3.15 -14.41 -25.63
N THR A 104 -3.66 -13.79 -24.56
CA THR A 104 -3.26 -12.43 -24.16
C THR A 104 -1.78 -12.38 -23.82
N ILE A 105 -1.26 -13.36 -23.07
CA ILE A 105 0.16 -13.43 -22.70
C ILE A 105 1.03 -13.60 -23.95
N GLN A 106 0.64 -14.50 -24.86
CA GLN A 106 1.37 -14.69 -26.12
C GLN A 106 1.41 -13.41 -26.94
N GLU A 107 0.29 -12.69 -27.02
CA GLU A 107 0.22 -11.43 -27.75
C GLU A 107 1.11 -10.35 -27.12
N ILE A 108 1.10 -10.21 -25.79
CA ILE A 108 2.02 -9.34 -25.05
C ILE A 108 3.46 -9.65 -25.43
N LEU A 109 3.90 -10.90 -25.23
CA LEU A 109 5.29 -11.29 -25.44
C LEU A 109 5.74 -11.09 -26.89
N SER A 110 4.86 -11.36 -27.85
CA SER A 110 5.15 -11.18 -29.29
C SER A 110 5.42 -9.73 -29.70
N LYS A 111 4.92 -8.74 -28.93
CA LYS A 111 5.10 -7.31 -29.20
C LYS A 111 6.30 -6.69 -28.48
N THR A 112 7.08 -7.46 -27.72
CA THR A 112 8.18 -6.94 -26.89
C THR A 112 9.51 -6.78 -27.65
N ASP A 113 9.73 -7.55 -28.72
CA ASP A 113 11.05 -7.80 -29.34
C ASP A 113 12.11 -8.39 -28.39
N ARG A 114 11.71 -8.89 -27.20
CA ARG A 114 12.62 -9.39 -26.14
C ARG A 114 12.56 -10.89 -25.90
N ILE A 115 11.85 -11.65 -26.75
CA ILE A 115 11.69 -13.11 -26.60
C ILE A 115 13.03 -13.85 -26.56
N GLY A 116 14.06 -13.33 -27.22
CA GLY A 116 15.42 -13.89 -27.20
C GLY A 116 16.04 -13.97 -25.79
N ASP A 117 15.63 -13.11 -24.86
CA ASP A 117 16.13 -13.08 -23.49
C ASP A 117 15.81 -14.38 -22.72
N ILE A 118 14.78 -15.12 -23.14
CA ILE A 118 14.44 -16.44 -22.60
C ILE A 118 15.63 -17.41 -22.75
N LEU A 119 16.42 -17.27 -23.83
CA LEU A 119 17.58 -18.14 -24.08
C LEU A 119 18.78 -17.77 -23.20
N ILE A 120 18.82 -16.54 -22.67
CA ILE A 120 19.91 -16.04 -21.83
C ILE A 120 19.69 -16.47 -20.38
N ASN A 121 18.49 -16.19 -19.86
CA ASN A 121 18.11 -16.52 -18.49
C ASN A 121 16.58 -16.68 -18.41
N PRO A 122 16.05 -17.90 -18.67
CA PRO A 122 14.61 -18.12 -18.74
C PRO A 122 13.88 -17.73 -17.45
N GLN A 123 14.43 -18.08 -16.29
CA GLN A 123 13.78 -17.82 -15.00
C GLN A 123 13.67 -16.31 -14.73
N LEU A 124 14.75 -15.56 -14.95
CA LEU A 124 14.75 -14.11 -14.74
C LEU A 124 13.80 -13.41 -15.72
N PHE A 125 13.79 -13.81 -17.00
CA PHE A 125 12.84 -13.27 -17.98
C PHE A 125 11.39 -13.48 -17.54
N LEU A 126 11.06 -14.68 -17.07
CA LEU A 126 9.71 -15.02 -16.61
C LEU A 126 9.30 -14.19 -15.40
N ASP A 127 10.17 -14.04 -14.41
CA ASP A 127 9.86 -13.28 -13.20
C ASP A 127 9.69 -11.79 -13.49
N LEU A 128 10.61 -11.19 -14.28
CA LEU A 128 10.52 -9.78 -14.63
C LEU A 128 9.33 -9.48 -15.54
N SER A 129 9.07 -10.33 -16.53
CA SER A 129 7.91 -10.17 -17.42
C SER A 129 6.60 -10.30 -16.64
N THR A 130 6.53 -11.26 -15.72
CA THR A 130 5.35 -11.40 -14.85
C THR A 130 5.15 -10.17 -14.00
N GLN A 131 6.20 -9.66 -13.35
CA GLN A 131 6.11 -8.45 -12.52
C GLN A 131 5.66 -7.23 -13.34
N ALA A 132 6.22 -7.04 -14.53
CA ALA A 132 5.83 -5.96 -15.45
C ALA A 132 4.35 -6.07 -15.84
N ILE A 133 3.90 -7.26 -16.26
CA ILE A 133 2.50 -7.52 -16.64
C ILE A 133 1.57 -7.26 -15.45
N LYS A 134 1.88 -7.79 -14.26
CA LYS A 134 1.05 -7.59 -13.06
C LYS A 134 0.94 -6.13 -12.70
N ARG A 135 2.05 -5.39 -12.72
CA ARG A 135 2.06 -3.96 -12.41
C ARG A 135 1.18 -3.19 -13.39
N THR A 136 1.34 -3.41 -14.69
CA THR A 136 0.50 -2.78 -15.72
C THR A 136 -0.98 -3.13 -15.54
N LEU A 137 -1.27 -4.41 -15.27
CA LEU A 137 -2.65 -4.86 -15.02
C LEU A 137 -3.24 -4.14 -13.81
N TYR A 138 -2.52 -4.07 -12.70
CA TYR A 138 -2.98 -3.37 -11.49
C TYR A 138 -3.16 -1.87 -11.71
N ASP A 139 -2.24 -1.21 -12.40
CA ASP A 139 -2.36 0.20 -12.77
C ASP A 139 -3.67 0.45 -13.56
N LEU A 140 -3.91 -0.34 -14.61
CA LEU A 140 -5.14 -0.25 -15.41
C LEU A 140 -6.40 -0.57 -14.61
N MET A 141 -6.34 -1.60 -13.76
CA MET A 141 -7.48 -1.98 -12.94
C MET A 141 -7.88 -0.88 -11.96
N ILE A 142 -6.88 -0.18 -11.40
CA ILE A 142 -7.11 0.89 -10.43
C ILE A 142 -7.55 2.16 -11.13
N ASP A 143 -7.00 2.49 -12.29
CA ASP A 143 -7.43 3.68 -13.05
C ASP A 143 -8.88 3.53 -13.54
N GLY A 144 -9.32 2.29 -13.81
CA GLY A 144 -10.70 1.96 -14.19
C GLY A 144 -11.62 1.53 -13.05
N ILE A 145 -11.21 1.69 -11.78
CA ILE A 145 -11.98 1.19 -10.63
C ILE A 145 -13.20 2.07 -10.34
N LYS A 146 -14.32 1.42 -10.05
CA LYS A 146 -15.55 2.08 -9.58
C LYS A 146 -16.09 1.32 -8.38
N TYR A 147 -16.37 2.05 -7.31
CA TYR A 147 -16.97 1.48 -6.10
C TYR A 147 -18.48 1.62 -6.14
N GLN A 148 -19.16 0.73 -5.42
CA GLN A 148 -20.57 0.83 -5.14
C GLN A 148 -20.85 0.28 -3.74
N LYS A 149 -21.78 0.92 -3.03
CA LYS A 149 -22.24 0.43 -1.71
C LYS A 149 -22.95 -0.91 -1.87
N ILE A 150 -22.63 -1.85 -0.97
CA ILE A 150 -23.33 -3.13 -0.88
C ILE A 150 -24.57 -2.87 -0.02
N GLY A 151 -25.75 -2.90 -0.64
CA GLY A 151 -27.01 -2.61 0.05
C GLY A 151 -27.19 -3.41 1.34
N GLY A 152 -27.30 -2.72 2.48
CA GLY A 152 -27.51 -3.33 3.80
C GLY A 152 -26.28 -4.01 4.42
N SER A 153 -25.10 -3.95 3.78
CA SER A 153 -23.88 -4.50 4.35
C SER A 153 -23.07 -3.40 5.03
N GLU A 154 -22.82 -3.57 6.32
CA GLU A 154 -22.11 -2.61 7.15
C GLU A 154 -21.02 -3.31 7.97
N TYR A 155 -20.07 -2.52 8.48
CA TYR A 155 -19.19 -2.94 9.56
C TYR A 155 -19.97 -2.87 10.88
N GLU A 156 -20.12 -4.01 11.53
CA GLU A 156 -20.89 -4.11 12.77
C GLU A 156 -20.09 -3.57 13.96
N MET A 157 -20.79 -2.89 14.88
CA MET A 157 -20.19 -2.42 16.14
C MET A 157 -19.60 -3.55 16.97
N ALA A 158 -20.19 -4.75 16.92
CA ALA A 158 -19.71 -5.94 17.60
C ALA A 158 -18.27 -6.34 17.20
N LEU A 159 -17.75 -5.85 16.06
CA LEU A 159 -16.36 -6.10 15.65
C LEU A 159 -15.33 -5.43 16.58
N PHE A 160 -15.70 -4.33 17.26
CA PHE A 160 -14.85 -3.71 18.28
C PHE A 160 -14.74 -4.57 19.55
N GLU A 161 -15.79 -5.33 19.88
CA GLU A 161 -15.80 -6.23 21.05
C GLU A 161 -15.18 -7.59 20.74
N ALA A 162 -15.52 -8.16 19.57
CA ALA A 162 -15.12 -9.50 19.17
C ALA A 162 -13.62 -9.61 18.83
N GLN A 163 -13.00 -8.50 18.42
CA GLN A 163 -11.57 -8.47 18.11
C GLN A 163 -10.82 -7.81 19.27
N GLU A 164 -10.34 -8.66 20.19
CA GLU A 164 -9.44 -8.20 21.24
C GLU A 164 -8.21 -7.51 20.63
N LEU A 165 -7.84 -6.36 21.21
CA LEU A 165 -6.64 -5.65 20.84
C LEU A 165 -5.40 -6.40 21.38
N GLU A 166 -4.97 -7.43 20.66
CA GLU A 166 -3.71 -8.13 20.91
C GLU A 166 -2.51 -7.32 20.42
N VAL A 167 -2.32 -6.11 20.98
CA VAL A 167 -1.21 -5.24 20.62
C VAL A 167 -0.38 -4.90 21.86
N TYR A 168 0.91 -5.19 21.76
CA TYR A 168 1.91 -4.84 22.77
C TYR A 168 2.30 -3.38 22.66
N LEU A 169 2.58 -2.76 23.81
CA LEU A 169 3.14 -1.41 23.83
C LEU A 169 4.52 -1.41 23.15
N ASN A 170 4.74 -0.41 22.32
CA ASN A 170 5.98 -0.18 21.60
C ASN A 170 6.27 1.32 21.55
N ASP A 171 7.36 1.70 20.88
CA ASP A 171 7.81 3.09 20.77
C ASP A 171 6.81 4.02 20.05
N PHE A 172 5.86 3.47 19.30
CA PHE A 172 4.83 4.24 18.59
C PHE A 172 3.48 4.28 19.33
N SER A 173 3.35 3.57 20.45
CA SER A 173 2.13 3.58 21.26
C SER A 173 1.89 4.98 21.81
N PHE A 174 0.79 5.61 21.39
CA PHE A 174 0.41 6.95 21.83
C PHE A 174 -0.39 6.88 23.12
N LYS A 175 0.08 7.57 24.15
CA LYS A 175 -0.62 7.68 25.44
C LYS A 175 -1.69 8.76 25.34
N VAL A 176 -2.94 8.35 25.47
CA VAL A 176 -4.11 9.24 25.45
C VAL A 176 -4.14 10.05 26.74
N SER A 177 -4.26 11.37 26.60
CA SER A 177 -4.43 12.30 27.72
C SER A 177 -5.87 12.84 27.81
N ASP A 178 -6.59 12.92 26.70
CA ASP A 178 -8.00 13.29 26.64
C ASP A 178 -8.85 12.15 26.03
N THR A 179 -9.35 11.28 26.91
CA THR A 179 -10.20 10.16 26.50
C THR A 179 -11.55 10.60 25.96
N SER A 180 -11.96 11.87 26.14
CA SER A 180 -13.25 12.37 25.61
C SER A 180 -13.23 12.56 24.08
N LYS A 181 -12.05 12.63 23.46
CA LYS A 181 -11.85 12.83 22.03
C LYS A 181 -11.58 11.55 21.24
N THR A 182 -11.52 10.39 21.87
CA THR A 182 -11.14 9.15 21.17
C THR A 182 -11.86 7.91 21.71
N ILE A 183 -11.77 6.80 20.98
CA ILE A 183 -12.30 5.49 21.36
C ILE A 183 -11.36 4.72 22.28
N PHE A 184 -10.14 5.19 22.56
CA PHE A 184 -9.13 4.49 23.36
C PHE A 184 -9.09 4.97 24.82
N GLU A 185 -8.87 4.04 25.76
CA GLU A 185 -8.91 4.31 27.21
C GLU A 185 -7.61 4.93 27.74
N GLU A 186 -6.46 4.45 27.27
CA GLU A 186 -5.14 4.86 27.81
C GLU A 186 -4.07 4.90 26.72
N PHE A 187 -4.05 3.90 25.83
CA PHE A 187 -3.07 3.79 24.76
C PHE A 187 -3.76 3.50 23.44
N MET A 188 -3.26 4.14 22.38
CA MET A 188 -3.62 3.89 20.98
C MET A 188 -2.43 3.22 20.25
N PRO A 189 -2.65 2.10 19.54
CA PRO A 189 -1.59 1.43 18.80
C PRO A 189 -1.35 2.17 17.48
N LEU A 190 -0.11 2.59 17.22
CA LEU A 190 0.28 3.25 15.98
C LEU A 190 1.46 2.51 15.34
N ASP A 191 1.67 2.76 14.06
CA ASP A 191 2.64 1.99 13.25
C ASP A 191 3.87 2.84 12.85
N SER A 192 3.82 4.15 13.05
CA SER A 192 4.87 5.06 12.58
C SER A 192 4.97 6.37 13.37
N GLY A 193 6.12 7.04 13.28
CA GLY A 193 6.33 8.33 13.94
C GLY A 193 5.46 9.46 13.39
N VAL A 194 5.10 9.42 12.10
CA VAL A 194 4.16 10.38 11.50
C VAL A 194 2.76 10.23 12.10
N GLU A 195 2.31 8.99 12.32
CA GLU A 195 1.06 8.72 13.03
C GLU A 195 1.09 9.19 14.48
N SER A 196 2.19 8.95 15.21
CA SER A 196 2.33 9.42 16.59
C SER A 196 2.22 10.95 16.68
N LYS A 197 2.85 11.66 15.74
CA LYS A 197 2.74 13.11 15.66
C LYS A 197 1.33 13.56 15.28
N PHE A 198 0.70 12.87 14.34
CA PHE A 198 -0.67 13.16 13.91
C PHE A 198 -1.69 12.96 15.05
N ALA A 199 -1.56 11.89 15.84
CA ALA A 199 -2.37 11.64 17.03
C ALA A 199 -2.23 12.76 18.07
N GLN A 200 -1.00 13.20 18.33
CA GLN A 200 -0.72 14.31 19.25
C GLN A 200 -1.36 15.62 18.78
N ASP A 201 -1.29 15.90 17.49
CA ASP A 201 -1.87 17.09 16.88
C ASP A 201 -3.41 17.01 16.93
N CYS A 202 -4.00 15.82 16.75
CA CYS A 202 -5.44 15.59 16.90
C CYS A 202 -5.91 15.83 18.34
N GLU A 203 -5.17 15.33 19.33
CA GLU A 203 -5.55 15.48 20.73
C GLU A 203 -5.51 16.96 21.19
N THR A 204 -4.46 17.68 20.77
CA THR A 204 -4.19 19.07 21.20
C THR A 204 -4.97 20.12 20.40
N SER A 205 -5.48 19.79 19.21
CA SER A 205 -6.26 20.72 18.41
C SER A 205 -7.68 20.91 18.96
N ASP A 206 -8.08 22.16 19.15
CA ASP A 206 -9.45 22.51 19.53
C ASP A 206 -10.46 22.26 18.41
N GLN A 207 -10.01 22.24 17.16
CA GLN A 207 -10.86 21.99 15.98
C GLN A 207 -11.13 20.49 15.78
N ILE A 208 -10.30 19.61 16.33
CA ILE A 208 -10.57 18.16 16.31
C ILE A 208 -11.41 17.78 17.51
N LYS A 209 -12.68 17.45 17.24
CA LYS A 209 -13.67 17.11 18.28
C LYS A 209 -13.67 15.63 18.64
N PHE A 210 -13.25 14.78 17.69
CA PHE A 210 -13.13 13.34 17.87
C PHE A 210 -12.15 12.74 16.86
N TYR A 211 -11.37 11.73 17.24
CA TYR A 211 -10.40 11.04 16.39
C TYR A 211 -10.17 9.60 16.83
N PHE A 212 -9.94 8.70 15.88
CA PHE A 212 -9.48 7.35 16.17
C PHE A 212 -8.74 6.74 14.98
N LYS A 213 -7.74 5.89 15.28
CA LYS A 213 -7.14 5.02 14.28
C LYS A 213 -8.13 3.93 13.91
N LEU A 214 -8.32 3.70 12.61
CA LEU A 214 -9.22 2.68 12.12
C LEU A 214 -8.68 1.28 12.46
N PRO A 215 -9.51 0.40 13.04
CA PRO A 215 -9.06 -0.93 13.42
C PRO A 215 -8.59 -1.76 12.22
N ASN A 216 -7.67 -2.70 12.47
CA ASN A 216 -7.11 -3.58 11.44
C ASN A 216 -8.13 -4.43 10.69
N TRP A 217 -9.33 -4.64 11.25
CA TRP A 217 -10.39 -5.37 10.57
C TRP A 217 -11.21 -4.52 9.60
N PHE A 218 -11.07 -3.20 9.62
CA PHE A 218 -11.71 -2.31 8.66
C PHE A 218 -10.96 -2.40 7.32
N LYS A 219 -11.51 -3.19 6.38
CA LYS A 219 -10.82 -3.56 5.14
C LYS A 219 -11.65 -3.25 3.90
N ILE A 220 -11.20 -2.26 3.13
CA ILE A 220 -11.74 -1.91 1.81
C ILE A 220 -11.15 -2.88 0.77
N PRO A 221 -11.97 -3.60 -0.01
CA PRO A 221 -11.45 -4.49 -1.04
C PRO A 221 -10.86 -3.69 -2.21
N THR A 222 -9.69 -4.11 -2.70
CA THR A 222 -9.05 -3.54 -3.90
C THR A 222 -8.52 -4.65 -4.82
N PRO A 223 -8.20 -4.35 -6.10
CA PRO A 223 -7.54 -5.30 -7.00
C PRO A 223 -6.21 -5.86 -6.51
N ILE A 224 -5.52 -5.13 -5.63
CA ILE A 224 -4.18 -5.48 -5.12
C ILE A 224 -4.21 -5.96 -3.66
N GLY A 225 -5.38 -6.40 -3.18
CA GLY A 225 -5.61 -6.85 -1.81
C GLY A 225 -6.43 -5.84 -0.99
N ASN A 226 -6.51 -6.05 0.32
CA ASN A 226 -7.31 -5.17 1.17
C ASN A 226 -6.55 -3.89 1.55
N TYR A 227 -7.26 -2.78 1.61
CA TYR A 227 -6.78 -1.48 2.06
C TYR A 227 -7.43 -1.11 3.40
N ASN A 228 -6.66 -0.51 4.30
CA ASN A 228 -7.10 0.00 5.59
C ASN A 228 -6.59 1.43 5.66
N PRO A 229 -7.47 2.45 5.68
CA PRO A 229 -7.05 3.81 5.95
C PRO A 229 -6.60 3.95 7.39
N ASP A 230 -5.82 4.98 7.70
CA ASP A 230 -5.28 5.16 9.04
C ASP A 230 -6.31 5.73 10.03
N TRP A 231 -7.00 6.81 9.67
CA TRP A 231 -7.75 7.63 10.64
C TRP A 231 -9.18 7.92 10.23
N ALA A 232 -10.04 8.09 11.23
CA ALA A 232 -11.34 8.75 11.10
C ALA A 232 -11.44 9.90 12.11
N LEU A 233 -11.86 11.08 11.66
CA LEU A 233 -11.77 12.34 12.40
C LEU A 233 -13.04 13.18 12.26
N VAL A 234 -13.48 13.81 13.35
CA VAL A 234 -14.49 14.86 13.35
C VAL A 234 -13.78 16.19 13.55
N PHE A 235 -13.75 17.00 12.49
CA PHE A 235 -13.25 18.36 12.51
C PHE A 235 -14.43 19.34 12.62
N GLU A 236 -14.30 20.38 13.43
CA GLU A 236 -15.33 21.41 13.58
C GLU A 236 -14.67 22.77 13.73
N ASP A 237 -15.03 23.66 12.81
CA ASP A 237 -14.73 25.09 12.83
C ASP A 237 -16.04 25.87 12.69
N ASP A 238 -16.29 26.53 11.55
CA ASP A 238 -17.62 27.07 11.23
C ASP A 238 -18.67 25.98 10.96
N ASN A 239 -18.23 24.88 10.34
CA ASN A 239 -19.03 23.70 10.03
C ASN A 239 -18.32 22.44 10.53
N LYS A 240 -19.10 21.39 10.78
CA LYS A 240 -18.57 20.06 11.10
C LYS A 240 -18.29 19.29 9.82
N ILE A 241 -17.09 18.73 9.70
CA ILE A 241 -16.61 17.94 8.56
C ILE A 241 -16.07 16.61 9.09
N TYR A 242 -16.42 15.52 8.40
CA TYR A 242 -15.95 14.17 8.73
C TYR A 242 -14.85 13.77 7.76
N PHE A 243 -13.69 13.42 8.29
CA PHE A 243 -12.54 13.03 7.49
C PHE A 243 -12.20 11.55 7.68
N VAL A 244 -11.77 10.92 6.59
CA VAL A 244 -10.87 9.77 6.63
C VAL A 244 -9.50 10.25 6.18
N ALA A 245 -8.46 10.02 6.99
CA ALA A 245 -7.11 10.45 6.66
C ALA A 245 -6.17 9.26 6.52
N GLU A 246 -5.33 9.29 5.48
CA GLU A 246 -4.16 8.43 5.32
C GLU A 246 -2.92 9.25 5.66
N THR A 247 -2.12 8.80 6.62
CA THR A 247 -0.89 9.45 7.03
C THR A 247 0.31 8.92 6.26
N LYS A 248 1.07 9.81 5.61
CA LYS A 248 2.29 9.44 4.86
C LYS A 248 3.42 10.42 5.10
N ASP A 249 4.59 9.89 5.45
CA ASP A 249 5.83 10.67 5.45
C ASP A 249 6.56 10.52 4.11
N THR A 250 6.91 11.65 3.51
CA THR A 250 7.67 11.72 2.25
C THR A 250 8.94 12.56 2.40
N GLY A 251 9.31 12.89 3.64
CA GLY A 251 10.45 13.74 3.97
C GLY A 251 10.30 15.18 3.46
N THR A 252 9.06 15.62 3.23
CA THR A 252 8.71 16.96 2.74
C THR A 252 7.58 17.58 3.56
N PRO A 253 7.46 18.92 3.57
CA PRO A 253 6.39 19.59 4.31
C PRO A 253 4.98 19.17 3.90
N GLN A 254 4.81 18.75 2.65
CA GLN A 254 3.58 18.23 2.06
C GLN A 254 3.79 16.80 1.55
N VAL A 255 2.73 16.00 1.48
CA VAL A 255 2.82 14.63 0.94
C VAL A 255 3.07 14.68 -0.57
N VAL A 256 4.20 14.13 -1.01
CA VAL A 256 4.53 14.01 -2.44
C VAL A 256 4.29 12.58 -2.90
N LEU A 257 3.19 12.33 -3.61
CA LEU A 257 2.78 10.98 -4.03
C LEU A 257 3.84 10.20 -4.80
N SER A 258 4.66 10.88 -5.63
CA SER A 258 5.72 10.23 -6.41
C SER A 258 6.87 9.66 -5.59
N LYS A 259 6.99 10.04 -4.31
CA LYS A 259 7.97 9.48 -3.37
C LYS A 259 7.48 8.23 -2.64
N LEU A 260 6.19 7.93 -2.72
CA LEU A 260 5.61 6.75 -2.10
C LEU A 260 5.93 5.50 -2.92
N SER A 261 5.91 4.33 -2.29
CA SER A 261 6.02 3.07 -3.02
C SER A 261 4.85 2.92 -4.00
N GLY A 262 5.04 2.12 -5.07
CA GLY A 262 3.99 1.89 -6.07
C GLY A 262 2.70 1.36 -5.45
N ASP A 263 2.82 0.41 -4.53
CA ASP A 263 1.69 -0.20 -3.83
C ASP A 263 0.93 0.81 -2.96
N GLU A 264 1.62 1.75 -2.31
CA GLU A 264 0.98 2.82 -1.54
C GLU A 264 0.23 3.80 -2.44
N GLN A 265 0.83 4.22 -3.56
CA GLN A 265 0.17 5.08 -4.53
C GLN A 265 -1.11 4.44 -5.05
N MET A 266 -1.05 3.14 -5.36
CA MET A 266 -2.18 2.34 -5.81
C MET A 266 -3.28 2.23 -4.74
N LYS A 267 -2.94 1.97 -3.48
CA LYS A 267 -3.90 1.92 -2.36
C LYS A 267 -4.56 3.28 -2.12
N ILE A 268 -3.80 4.37 -2.17
CA ILE A 268 -4.32 5.74 -2.06
C ILE A 268 -5.32 6.06 -3.18
N LYS A 269 -5.02 5.66 -4.43
CA LYS A 269 -5.97 5.81 -5.54
C LYS A 269 -7.28 5.06 -5.27
N CYS A 270 -7.20 3.83 -4.75
CA CYS A 270 -8.38 3.05 -4.37
C CYS A 270 -9.15 3.72 -3.23
N GLY A 271 -8.46 4.24 -2.21
CA GLY A 271 -9.05 5.01 -1.11
C GLY A 271 -9.85 6.21 -1.61
N LYS A 272 -9.25 7.02 -2.50
CA LYS A 272 -9.94 8.15 -3.15
C LYS A 272 -11.20 7.69 -3.89
N ALA A 273 -11.09 6.67 -4.73
CA ALA A 273 -12.23 6.16 -5.48
C ALA A 273 -13.34 5.58 -4.57
N HIS A 274 -12.96 4.93 -3.47
CA HIS A 274 -13.90 4.38 -2.49
C HIS A 274 -14.66 5.49 -1.75
N PHE A 275 -13.94 6.45 -1.18
CA PHE A 275 -14.56 7.49 -0.36
C PHE A 275 -15.34 8.54 -1.18
N ASN A 276 -15.09 8.65 -2.49
CA ASN A 276 -15.96 9.43 -3.39
C ASN A 276 -17.42 8.95 -3.43
N GLU A 277 -17.71 7.71 -3.01
CA GLU A 277 -19.09 7.20 -2.89
C GLU A 277 -19.81 7.70 -1.62
N PHE A 278 -19.16 8.49 -0.78
CA PHE A 278 -19.67 8.98 0.49
C PHE A 278 -19.73 10.50 0.48
N GLU A 279 -20.95 11.06 0.42
CA GLU A 279 -21.16 12.51 0.29
C GLU A 279 -20.69 13.29 1.53
N ASP A 280 -20.86 12.72 2.72
CA ASP A 280 -20.55 13.38 4.00
C ASP A 280 -19.14 13.05 4.53
N LEU A 281 -18.26 12.45 3.72
CA LEU A 281 -16.91 12.06 4.14
C LEU A 281 -15.85 12.58 3.16
N GLU A 282 -14.84 13.25 3.70
CA GLU A 282 -13.68 13.68 2.93
C GLU A 282 -12.49 12.76 3.16
N TYR A 283 -11.92 12.21 2.08
CA TYR A 283 -10.68 11.44 2.15
C TYR A 283 -9.46 12.30 1.81
N LYS A 284 -8.52 12.40 2.75
CA LYS A 284 -7.30 13.20 2.61
C LYS A 284 -6.05 12.36 2.84
N VAL A 285 -4.98 12.66 2.10
CA VAL A 285 -3.65 12.08 2.33
C VAL A 285 -2.76 13.19 2.86
N VAL A 286 -2.28 13.02 4.09
CA VAL A 286 -1.67 14.10 4.88
C VAL A 286 -0.44 13.59 5.63
N ASN A 287 0.41 14.50 6.09
CA ASN A 287 1.46 14.21 7.06
C ASN A 287 1.25 14.94 8.40
N LYS A 288 0.29 15.87 8.47
CA LYS A 288 -0.06 16.65 9.66
C LYS A 288 -1.52 17.10 9.59
N VAL A 289 -2.12 17.38 10.75
CA VAL A 289 -3.54 17.75 10.88
C VAL A 289 -3.92 19.01 10.10
N GLY A 290 -3.03 20.01 10.04
CA GLY A 290 -3.31 21.28 9.35
C GLY A 290 -3.60 21.16 7.85
N GLN A 291 -3.25 20.04 7.21
CA GLN A 291 -3.51 19.79 5.79
C GLN A 291 -4.93 19.28 5.49
N LEU A 292 -5.74 18.98 6.53
CA LEU A 292 -7.11 18.52 6.32
C LEU A 292 -7.98 19.59 5.63
N ILE A 293 -7.68 20.87 5.89
CA ILE A 293 -8.43 22.04 5.40
C ILE A 293 -7.71 22.83 4.30
N GLU A 294 -6.56 22.33 3.81
CA GLU A 294 -5.89 22.83 2.61
C GLU A 294 -6.51 22.20 1.34
#